data_AF-A0A6L5XW00-F1
#
_entry.id   AF-A0A6L5XW00-F1
#
_cell.length_a   1.000
_cell.length_b   1.000
_cell.length_c   1.000
_cell.angle_alpha   90.00
_cell.angle_beta   90.00
_cell.angle_gamma   90.00
#
_symmetry.space_group_name_H-M   'P 1'
#
loop_
_entity.id
_entity.type
_entity.pdbx_description
1 polymer ?
#
loop_
_entity_poly.entity_id
_entity_poly.type
_entity_poly.pdbx_seq_one_letter_code
_entity_poly.pdbx_strand_id
1 'polypeptide(L)'
;MNKQDFLVTLRQHLAGEIPDYEIESNIRYYEEYISSGNEKDKLNELGDPRLIARTIIDAYTASQGSSGYTGYYSGNGYDEEVYDHGSNERDSSQSGSSKGNSYTKYYSWDSMKWYQKLIAIVIVCLVLVVVFAIAAISINLLVTVVLPILAIIFIVRLIISLFQQ
;
A
#
# COMPACT_ATOMS: atom_id res chain seq x y z
N MET A 1 33.13 3.10 18.51
CA MET A 1 32.83 3.99 17.36
C MET A 1 33.11 5.42 17.80
N ASN A 2 33.61 6.28 16.91
CA ASN A 2 33.78 7.71 17.19
C ASN A 2 32.63 8.53 16.56
N LYS A 3 32.54 9.83 16.86
CA LYS A 3 31.49 10.73 16.33
C LYS A 3 31.46 10.73 14.80
N GLN A 4 32.62 10.78 14.15
CA GLN A 4 32.70 10.84 12.69
C GLN A 4 32.13 9.56 12.06
N ASP A 5 32.52 8.40 12.57
CA ASP A 5 32.04 7.10 12.11
C ASP A 5 30.52 6.98 12.29
N PHE A 6 29.99 7.46 13.44
CA PHE A 6 28.56 7.47 13.71
C PHE A 6 27.80 8.30 12.68
N LEU A 7 28.23 9.55 12.45
CA LEU A 7 27.55 10.48 11.53
C LEU A 7 27.68 10.04 10.07
N VAL A 8 28.82 9.48 9.67
CA VAL A 8 29.00 8.91 8.32
C VAL A 8 28.05 7.73 8.10
N THR A 9 27.98 6.81 9.06
CA THR A 9 27.09 5.64 8.98
C THR A 9 25.63 6.09 8.95
N LEU A 10 25.24 7.01 9.83
CA LEU A 10 23.88 7.56 9.85
C LEU A 10 23.51 8.20 8.50
N ARG A 11 24.41 9.02 7.92
CA ARG A 11 24.20 9.66 6.61
C ARG A 11 24.05 8.63 5.49
N GLN A 12 24.89 7.60 5.48
CA GLN A 12 24.85 6.54 4.46
C GLN A 12 23.50 5.80 4.48
N HIS A 13 22.97 5.51 5.66
CA HIS A 13 21.69 4.81 5.78
C HIS A 13 20.47 5.70 5.52
N LEU A 14 20.59 7.03 5.64
CA LEU A 14 19.52 7.96 5.29
C LEU A 14 19.54 8.38 3.81
N ALA A 15 20.70 8.29 3.16
CA ALA A 15 20.88 8.66 1.77
C ALA A 15 19.98 7.82 0.84
N GLY A 16 19.20 8.50 0.00
CA GLY A 16 18.27 7.84 -0.93
C GLY A 16 16.90 7.51 -0.34
N GLU A 17 16.79 7.40 0.99
CA GLU A 17 15.54 7.07 1.69
C GLU A 17 14.72 8.33 2.06
N ILE A 18 15.40 9.44 2.38
CA ILE A 18 14.77 10.72 2.72
C ILE A 18 15.47 11.91 2.03
N PRO A 19 14.81 13.08 1.91
CA PRO A 19 15.38 14.26 1.27
C PRO A 19 16.69 14.74 1.89
N ASP A 20 17.60 15.23 1.06
CA ASP A 20 18.90 15.75 1.52
C ASP A 20 18.76 16.80 2.63
N TYR A 21 17.73 17.65 2.56
CA TYR A 21 17.47 18.64 3.59
C TYR A 21 17.08 18.02 4.95
N GLU A 22 16.39 16.88 4.95
CA GLU A 22 16.08 16.09 6.15
C GLU A 22 17.34 15.37 6.66
N ILE A 23 18.17 14.84 5.75
CA ILE A 23 19.46 14.24 6.11
C ILE A 23 20.33 15.27 6.83
N GLU A 24 20.54 16.45 6.25
CA GLU A 24 21.36 17.50 6.87
C GLU A 24 20.78 17.99 8.20
N SER A 25 19.45 18.04 8.33
CA SER A 25 18.79 18.39 9.58
C SER A 25 19.12 17.37 10.68
N ASN A 26 18.97 16.09 10.39
CA ASN A 26 19.27 15.01 11.33
C ASN A 26 20.76 14.94 11.66
N ILE A 27 21.64 15.02 10.65
CA ILE A 27 23.09 14.98 10.88
C ILE A 27 23.53 16.13 11.79
N ARG A 28 23.05 17.35 11.54
CA ARG A 28 23.36 18.51 12.40
C ARG A 28 22.85 18.31 13.82
N TYR A 29 21.63 17.78 13.99
CA TYR A 29 21.07 17.49 15.31
C TYR A 29 21.93 16.51 16.11
N TYR A 30 22.32 15.37 15.51
CA TYR A 30 23.14 14.39 16.21
C TYR A 30 24.58 14.87 16.41
N GLU A 31 25.14 15.65 15.49
CA GLU A 31 26.44 16.27 15.67
C GLU A 31 26.46 17.21 16.88
N GLU A 32 25.45 18.09 17.01
CA GLU A 32 25.31 19.00 18.14
C GLU A 32 25.07 18.23 19.44
N TYR A 33 24.20 17.23 19.41
CA TYR A 33 23.89 16.40 20.58
C TYR A 33 25.15 15.69 21.12
N ILE A 34 25.92 15.04 20.25
CA ILE A 34 27.15 14.35 20.64
C ILE A 34 28.20 15.36 21.13
N SER A 35 28.29 16.53 20.49
CA SER A 35 29.26 17.58 20.85
C SER A 35 28.89 18.35 22.12
N SER A 36 27.63 18.27 22.58
CA SER A 36 27.16 18.94 23.80
C SER A 36 27.66 18.30 25.11
N GLY A 37 28.24 17.11 25.05
CA GLY A 37 28.68 16.38 26.23
C GLY A 37 29.89 15.49 25.96
N ASN A 38 30.06 14.48 26.82
CA ASN A 38 31.08 13.48 26.60
C ASN A 38 30.67 12.58 25.42
N GLU A 39 31.42 12.70 24.32
CA GLU A 39 31.19 11.96 23.08
C GLU A 39 30.99 10.45 23.33
N LYS A 40 31.84 9.84 24.18
CA LYS A 40 31.75 8.39 24.46
C LYS A 40 30.45 8.02 25.16
N ASP A 41 30.04 8.81 26.14
CA ASP A 41 28.82 8.55 26.90
C ASP A 41 27.59 8.73 26.01
N LYS A 42 27.59 9.77 25.16
CA LYS A 42 26.52 10.05 24.20
C LYS A 42 26.42 9.00 23.11
N LEU A 43 27.54 8.53 22.56
CA LEU A 43 27.52 7.44 21.57
C LEU A 43 27.04 6.12 22.18
N ASN A 44 27.38 5.83 23.45
CA ASN A 44 26.86 4.66 24.14
C ASN A 44 25.35 4.77 24.40
N GLU A 45 24.86 5.97 24.72
CA GLU A 45 23.44 6.26 24.91
C GLU A 45 22.63 6.09 23.62
N LEU A 46 23.18 6.56 22.49
CA LEU A 46 22.56 6.47 21.18
C LEU A 46 22.61 5.05 20.59
N GLY A 47 23.67 4.30 20.86
CA GLY A 47 23.84 2.94 20.34
C GLY A 47 24.17 2.92 18.84
N ASP A 48 23.54 1.99 18.10
CA ASP A 48 23.82 1.76 16.68
C ASP A 48 23.15 2.84 15.79
N PRO A 49 23.93 3.61 15.00
CA PRO A 49 23.40 4.62 14.09
C PRO A 49 22.41 4.06 13.05
N ARG A 50 22.49 2.76 12.73
CA ARG A 50 21.57 2.11 11.78
C ARG A 50 20.14 2.05 12.30
N LEU A 51 19.96 1.80 13.60
CA LEU A 51 18.64 1.74 14.23
C LEU A 51 18.00 3.13 14.26
N ILE A 52 18.82 4.15 14.50
CA ILE A 52 18.40 5.55 14.46
C ILE A 52 17.98 5.93 13.04
N ALA A 53 18.78 5.60 12.03
CA ALA A 53 18.46 5.84 10.64
C ALA A 53 17.10 5.25 10.26
N ARG A 54 16.87 3.97 10.62
CA ARG A 54 15.59 3.29 10.39
C ARG A 54 14.42 4.01 11.04
N THR A 55 14.56 4.44 12.29
CA THR A 55 13.50 5.16 13.01
C THR A 55 13.16 6.49 12.33
N ILE A 56 14.17 7.22 11.83
CA ILE A 56 13.97 8.48 11.10
C ILE A 56 13.23 8.22 9.78
N ILE A 57 13.62 7.18 9.03
CA ILE A 57 12.96 6.81 7.76
C ILE A 57 11.50 6.40 8.01
N ASP A 58 11.25 5.58 9.03
CA ASP A 58 9.91 5.13 9.40
C ASP A 58 9.02 6.32 9.81
N ALA A 59 9.55 7.24 10.61
CA ALA A 59 8.85 8.46 11.03
C ALA A 59 8.57 9.40 9.84
N TYR A 60 9.55 9.60 8.96
CA TYR A 60 9.41 10.41 7.76
C TYR A 60 8.32 9.84 6.84
N THR A 61 8.38 8.53 6.57
CA THR A 61 7.42 7.81 5.72
C THR A 61 6.01 7.85 6.30
N ALA A 62 5.86 7.70 7.62
CA ALA A 62 4.58 7.82 8.29
C ALA A 62 4.00 9.24 8.21
N SER A 63 4.86 10.27 8.27
CA SER A 63 4.45 11.68 8.24
C SER A 63 4.04 12.19 6.85
N GLN A 64 4.69 11.70 5.79
CA GLN A 64 4.45 12.16 4.40
C GLN A 64 3.39 11.32 3.68
N GLY A 65 2.89 10.25 4.31
CA GLY A 65 2.11 9.22 3.63
C GLY A 65 2.96 8.47 2.60
N SER A 66 2.40 7.45 1.94
CA SER A 66 3.11 6.53 1.02
C SER A 66 3.75 7.19 -0.23
N SER A 67 3.94 8.50 -0.28
CA SER A 67 4.84 9.18 -1.21
C SER A 67 6.27 9.14 -0.66
N GLY A 68 6.91 7.98 -0.77
CA GLY A 68 8.32 7.82 -0.46
C GLY A 68 9.17 8.80 -1.30
N TYR A 69 10.16 9.42 -0.66
CA TYR A 69 11.16 10.22 -1.36
C TYR A 69 12.02 9.29 -2.22
N THR A 70 11.93 9.38 -3.55
CA THR A 70 12.81 8.62 -4.46
C THR A 70 14.06 9.45 -4.75
N GLY A 71 15.02 9.45 -3.81
CA GLY A 71 16.30 10.10 -3.99
C GLY A 71 17.16 9.35 -5.00
N TYR A 72 17.30 9.88 -6.22
CA TYR A 72 18.23 9.35 -7.22
C TYR A 72 19.69 9.62 -6.78
N TYR A 73 20.26 8.73 -5.96
CA TYR A 73 21.72 8.62 -5.77
C TYR A 73 22.15 7.17 -6.01
N SER A 74 22.55 6.89 -7.26
CA SER A 74 23.28 5.68 -7.61
C SER A 74 24.72 5.85 -7.15
N GLY A 75 25.10 5.15 -6.08
CA GLY A 75 26.41 5.25 -5.44
C GLY A 75 26.83 3.94 -4.78
N ASN A 76 27.18 2.95 -5.61
CA ASN A 76 28.06 1.80 -5.37
C ASN A 76 28.08 1.15 -3.97
N GLY A 77 27.48 -0.04 -3.91
CA GLY A 77 28.22 -1.25 -3.55
C GLY A 77 28.19 -1.69 -2.09
N TYR A 78 27.05 -2.22 -1.65
CA TYR A 78 26.99 -3.41 -0.82
C TYR A 78 25.79 -4.24 -1.27
N ASP A 79 26.08 -5.42 -1.82
CA ASP A 79 25.09 -6.44 -2.13
C ASP A 79 24.40 -6.86 -0.82
N GLU A 80 23.17 -6.40 -0.61
CA GLU A 80 22.23 -7.02 0.31
C GLU A 80 20.88 -7.13 -0.40
N GLU A 81 20.71 -8.26 -1.08
CA GLU A 81 19.44 -8.93 -1.40
C GLU A 81 18.25 -8.00 -1.69
N VAL A 82 18.40 -7.15 -2.71
CA VAL A 82 17.31 -6.34 -3.26
C VAL A 82 16.50 -7.22 -4.21
N TYR A 83 15.31 -7.62 -3.75
CA TYR A 83 14.28 -8.28 -4.55
C TYR A 83 13.76 -7.33 -5.65
N ASP A 84 14.38 -7.40 -6.82
CA ASP A 84 13.93 -6.78 -8.07
C ASP A 84 13.38 -7.84 -9.05
N HIS A 85 12.64 -7.34 -10.05
CA HIS A 85 12.16 -7.99 -11.28
C HIS A 85 10.83 -8.73 -11.15
N GLY A 86 9.75 -8.39 -11.87
CA GLY A 86 9.58 -7.52 -13.02
C GLY A 86 8.35 -8.06 -13.77
N SER A 87 7.51 -7.21 -14.35
CA SER A 87 6.46 -7.65 -15.29
C SER A 87 6.61 -6.92 -16.61
N ASN A 88 6.82 -7.72 -17.66
CA ASN A 88 6.84 -7.32 -19.06
C ASN A 88 5.46 -7.52 -19.70
N GLU A 89 5.08 -6.53 -20.54
CA GLU A 89 4.39 -6.67 -21.85
C GLU A 89 2.86 -6.88 -21.86
N ARG A 90 2.05 -6.31 -22.78
CA ARG A 90 2.25 -5.63 -24.08
C ARG A 90 0.92 -5.00 -24.61
N ASP A 91 1.05 -3.98 -25.46
CA ASP A 91 0.21 -3.56 -26.63
C ASP A 91 -1.31 -3.29 -26.46
N SER A 92 -1.99 -2.33 -27.13
CA SER A 92 -1.80 -1.46 -28.32
C SER A 92 -3.01 -0.48 -28.33
N SER A 93 -2.99 0.80 -28.76
CA SER A 93 -3.10 1.26 -30.17
C SER A 93 -3.29 2.81 -30.24
N GLN A 94 -2.49 3.47 -31.09
CA GLN A 94 -2.83 4.52 -32.08
C GLN A 94 -3.31 5.94 -31.69
N SER A 95 -2.42 6.95 -31.83
CA SER A 95 -2.44 8.00 -32.88
C SER A 95 -1.79 9.35 -32.45
N GLY A 96 -1.03 9.96 -33.37
CA GLY A 96 -0.99 11.43 -33.54
C GLY A 96 0.09 12.27 -32.82
N SER A 97 1.25 12.41 -33.48
CA SER A 97 1.96 13.68 -33.72
C SER A 97 2.49 14.56 -32.55
N SER A 98 3.82 14.61 -32.47
CA SER A 98 4.68 15.78 -32.18
C SER A 98 4.51 16.56 -30.87
N LYS A 99 5.37 16.33 -29.86
CA LYS A 99 6.00 17.36 -29.02
C LYS A 99 6.99 16.79 -28.01
N GLY A 100 7.91 17.65 -27.56
CA GLY A 100 9.13 17.36 -26.81
C GLY A 100 9.00 16.42 -25.61
N ASN A 101 10.14 15.81 -25.27
CA ASN A 101 10.35 14.76 -24.27
C ASN A 101 9.91 15.17 -22.85
N SER A 102 8.59 15.22 -22.66
CA SER A 102 7.92 15.20 -21.38
C SER A 102 7.99 13.76 -20.88
N TYR A 103 8.88 13.50 -19.92
CA TYR A 103 8.78 12.30 -19.10
C TYR A 103 7.58 12.48 -18.16
N THR A 104 6.38 12.28 -18.70
CA THR A 104 5.18 12.01 -17.92
C THR A 104 5.44 10.70 -17.16
N LYS A 105 5.95 10.81 -15.93
CA LYS A 105 5.89 9.74 -14.94
C LYS A 105 4.41 9.51 -14.64
N TYR A 106 3.80 8.65 -15.44
CA TYR A 106 2.56 7.98 -15.06
C TYR A 106 2.84 7.30 -13.72
N TYR A 107 2.09 7.70 -12.69
CA TYR A 107 2.02 6.99 -11.42
C TYR A 107 1.43 5.61 -11.71
N SER A 108 2.29 4.65 -12.03
CA SER A 108 1.93 3.25 -12.01
C SER A 108 1.74 2.86 -10.55
N TRP A 109 0.49 2.67 -10.15
CA TRP A 109 0.05 1.97 -8.95
C TRP A 109 0.46 0.48 -9.01
N ASP A 110 1.75 0.20 -9.22
CA ASP A 110 2.22 -1.15 -9.50
C ASP A 110 3.43 -1.55 -8.65
N SER A 111 3.23 -1.47 -7.34
CA SER A 111 4.06 -2.22 -6.39
C SER A 111 3.21 -2.91 -5.34
N MET A 112 2.09 -3.49 -5.78
CA MET A 112 1.32 -4.43 -4.98
C MET A 112 1.62 -5.83 -5.54
N LYS A 113 2.39 -6.63 -4.78
CA LYS A 113 2.83 -7.99 -5.14
C LYS A 113 1.64 -8.78 -5.71
N TRP A 114 1.84 -9.64 -6.71
CA TRP A 114 0.74 -10.39 -7.38
C TRP A 114 -0.20 -11.11 -6.38
N TYR A 115 0.34 -11.59 -5.26
CA TYR A 115 -0.43 -12.16 -4.16
C TYR A 115 -1.29 -11.13 -3.41
N GLN A 116 -0.87 -9.87 -3.31
CA GLN A 116 -1.67 -8.77 -2.77
C GLN A 116 -2.79 -8.33 -3.73
N LYS A 117 -2.57 -8.37 -5.06
CA LYS A 117 -3.66 -8.22 -6.03
C LYS A 117 -4.68 -9.37 -5.92
N LEU A 118 -4.21 -10.60 -5.71
CA LEU A 118 -5.09 -11.76 -5.44
C LEU A 118 -5.85 -11.61 -4.12
N ILE A 119 -5.21 -11.17 -3.04
CA ILE A 119 -5.89 -10.90 -1.77
C ILE A 119 -6.97 -9.84 -1.93
N ALA A 120 -6.69 -8.75 -2.65
CA ALA A 120 -7.69 -7.72 -2.92
C ALA A 120 -8.88 -8.29 -3.72
N ILE A 121 -8.62 -9.11 -4.75
CA ILE A 121 -9.65 -9.81 -5.51
C ILE A 121 -10.44 -10.79 -4.64
N VAL A 122 -9.78 -11.54 -3.76
CA VAL A 122 -10.44 -12.47 -2.83
C VAL A 122 -11.34 -11.72 -1.87
N ILE A 123 -10.90 -10.57 -1.34
CA ILE A 123 -11.71 -9.72 -0.46
C ILE A 123 -12.93 -9.17 -1.23
N VAL A 124 -12.73 -8.67 -2.45
CA VAL A 124 -13.84 -8.18 -3.30
C VAL A 124 -14.81 -9.30 -3.64
N CYS A 125 -14.33 -10.48 -4.03
CA CYS A 125 -15.16 -11.66 -4.25
C CYS A 125 -15.92 -12.07 -3.00
N LEU A 126 -15.29 -12.04 -1.82
CA LEU A 126 -15.95 -12.36 -0.55
C LEU A 126 -17.08 -11.37 -0.26
N VAL A 127 -16.85 -10.07 -0.45
CA VAL A 127 -17.89 -9.05 -0.29
C VAL A 127 -19.02 -9.27 -1.29
N LEU A 128 -18.71 -9.57 -2.56
CA LEU A 128 -19.72 -9.87 -3.57
C LEU A 128 -20.53 -11.12 -3.20
N VAL A 129 -19.88 -12.19 -2.74
CA VAL A 129 -20.57 -13.41 -2.29
C VAL A 129 -21.51 -13.10 -1.13
N VAL A 130 -21.09 -12.28 -0.17
CA VAL A 130 -21.97 -11.84 0.94
C VAL A 130 -23.16 -11.04 0.42
N VAL A 131 -22.94 -10.10 -0.51
CA VAL A 131 -24.02 -9.31 -1.12
C VAL A 131 -25.00 -10.21 -1.89
N PHE A 132 -24.49 -11.13 -2.72
CA PHE A 132 -25.32 -12.09 -3.44
C PHE A 132 -26.03 -13.06 -2.50
N ALA A 133 -25.42 -13.46 -1.40
CA ALA A 133 -26.06 -14.29 -0.39
C ALA A 133 -27.22 -13.54 0.27
N ILE A 134 -27.05 -12.27 0.63
CA ILE A 134 -28.13 -11.43 1.19
C ILE A 134 -29.26 -11.22 0.16
N ALA A 135 -28.91 -10.98 -1.10
CA ALA A 135 -29.88 -10.85 -2.18
C ALA A 135 -30.62 -12.16 -2.45
N ALA A 136 -29.92 -13.30 -2.46
CA ALA A 136 -30.50 -14.61 -2.62
C ALA A 136 -31.40 -14.97 -1.43
N ILE A 137 -31.00 -14.65 -0.19
CA ILE A 137 -31.83 -14.82 1.00
C ILE A 137 -33.08 -13.95 0.88
N SER A 138 -32.95 -12.70 0.41
CA SER A 138 -34.08 -11.78 0.23
C SER A 138 -35.07 -12.31 -0.82
N ILE A 139 -34.58 -12.83 -1.96
CA ILE A 139 -35.41 -13.45 -2.99
C ILE A 139 -36.01 -14.77 -2.49
N ASN A 140 -35.25 -15.61 -1.79
CA ASN A 140 -35.72 -16.90 -1.29
C ASN A 140 -36.76 -16.72 -0.17
N LEU A 141 -36.60 -15.71 0.68
CA LEU A 141 -37.62 -15.29 1.64
C LEU A 141 -38.88 -14.83 0.90
N LEU A 142 -38.73 -14.02 -0.14
CA LEU A 142 -39.85 -13.58 -0.97
C LEU A 142 -40.54 -14.75 -1.67
N VAL A 143 -39.81 -15.71 -2.23
CA VAL A 143 -40.39 -16.93 -2.82
C VAL A 143 -41.08 -17.77 -1.76
N THR A 144 -40.45 -17.99 -0.60
CA THR A 144 -41.01 -18.79 0.50
C THR A 144 -42.26 -18.16 1.10
N VAL A 145 -42.43 -16.84 1.04
CA VAL A 145 -43.63 -16.12 1.51
C VAL A 145 -44.67 -15.91 0.40
N VAL A 146 -44.25 -15.57 -0.83
CA VAL A 146 -45.13 -15.35 -1.97
C VAL A 146 -45.74 -16.67 -2.43
N LEU A 147 -44.98 -17.77 -2.46
CA LEU A 147 -45.46 -19.06 -2.92
C LEU A 147 -46.65 -19.61 -2.10
N PRO A 148 -46.68 -19.58 -0.75
CA PRO A 148 -47.87 -19.96 0.01
C PRO A 148 -49.03 -18.99 -0.19
N ILE A 149 -48.78 -17.67 -0.31
CA ILE A 149 -49.85 -16.70 -0.62
C ILE A 149 -50.47 -16.99 -1.99
N LEU A 150 -49.64 -17.27 -2.99
CA LEU A 150 -50.05 -17.58 -4.36
C LEU A 150 -50.77 -18.92 -4.42
N ALA A 151 -50.33 -19.92 -3.64
CA ALA A 151 -51.03 -21.20 -3.49
C ALA A 151 -52.42 -21.02 -2.87
N ILE A 152 -52.57 -20.17 -1.84
CA ILE A 152 -53.87 -19.85 -1.25
C ILE A 152 -54.77 -19.17 -2.29
N ILE A 153 -54.25 -18.17 -3.03
CA ILE A 153 -55.01 -17.51 -4.11
C ILE A 153 -55.43 -18.51 -5.18
N PHE A 154 -54.54 -19.43 -5.57
CA PHE A 154 -54.83 -20.47 -6.54
C PHE A 154 -55.93 -21.42 -6.06
N ILE A 155 -55.86 -21.88 -4.80
CA ILE A 155 -56.90 -22.73 -4.20
C ILE A 155 -58.23 -22.00 -4.13
N VAL A 156 -58.26 -20.74 -3.70
CA VAL A 156 -59.48 -19.93 -3.65
C VAL A 156 -60.07 -19.72 -5.05
N ARG A 157 -59.25 -19.40 -6.05
CA ARG A 157 -59.65 -19.30 -7.46
C ARG A 157 -60.22 -20.62 -7.98
N LEU A 158 -59.61 -21.75 -7.64
CA LEU A 158 -60.03 -23.08 -8.05
C LEU A 158 -61.39 -23.43 -7.43
N ILE A 159 -61.59 -23.17 -6.14
CA ILE A 159 -62.87 -23.36 -5.46
C ILE A 159 -63.95 -22.47 -6.09
N ILE A 160 -63.69 -21.18 -6.29
CA ILE A 160 -64.65 -20.28 -6.94
C ILE A 160 -65.01 -20.77 -8.35
N SER A 161 -64.02 -21.20 -9.14
CA SER A 161 -64.25 -21.76 -10.48
C SER A 161 -65.05 -23.05 -10.45
N LEU A 162 -64.89 -23.90 -9.43
CA LEU A 162 -65.67 -25.13 -9.24
C LEU A 162 -67.10 -24.84 -8.80
N PHE A 163 -67.33 -23.78 -8.03
CA PHE A 163 -68.67 -23.36 -7.58
C PHE A 163 -69.42 -22.52 -8.61
N GLN A 164 -68.72 -21.97 -9.61
CA GLN A 164 -69.33 -21.24 -10.74
C GLN A 164 -69.67 -22.14 -11.94
N GLN A 165 -69.39 -23.45 -11.86
CA GLN A 165 -69.70 -24.46 -12.87
C GLN A 165 -70.88 -25.32 -12.42
#